data_AF-A0A351WZZ7-F1
#
_entry.id   AF-A0A351WZZ7-F1
#
_cell.length_a   1.000
_cell.length_b   1.000
_cell.length_c   1.000
_cell.angle_alpha   90.00
_cell.angle_beta   90.00
_cell.angle_gamma   90.00
#
_symmetry.space_group_name_H-M   'P 1'
#
loop_
_entity.id
_entity.type
_entity.pdbx_description
1 polymer ?
#
loop_
_entity_poly.entity_id
_entity_poly.type
_entity_poly.pdbx_seq_one_letter_code
_entity_poly.pdbx_strand_id
1 'polypeptide(L)'
;MSMLYLWHPAVSADGKVLDLILTRGDSDQIGGGADRFVGSVLDAIDISTPANKWSIKPYRCNFYSEYWMEEGWDSKWDFVWRMSVHFKESVAVEPLKLGYVGLDMIDDYSPLVESYKVEPFACLAVATFSSENQAQSAARKIAEDRELVEVRHAVKAPAPVTEVLRISGKEFEIRAEIGKGDRRFFEGAYPDMVVAMLEAGGGNVHAAEE
;
A
#
# COMPACT_ATOMS: atom_id res chain seq x y z
N MET A 1 -17.24 -17.05 4.35
CA MET A 1 -17.81 -15.81 3.80
C MET A 1 -16.62 -15.00 3.36
N SER A 2 -16.47 -14.71 2.08
CA SER A 2 -15.23 -14.12 1.58
C SER A 2 -15.12 -12.67 2.05
N MET A 3 -13.98 -12.33 2.63
CA MET A 3 -13.70 -11.01 3.21
C MET A 3 -12.44 -10.40 2.62
N LEU A 4 -12.29 -9.09 2.78
CA LEU A 4 -11.08 -8.32 2.55
C LEU A 4 -10.58 -7.82 3.88
N TYR A 5 -9.27 -7.88 4.09
CA TYR A 5 -8.65 -7.29 5.27
C TYR A 5 -8.21 -5.85 4.96
N LEU A 6 -8.60 -4.93 5.84
CA LEU A 6 -8.26 -3.51 5.79
C LEU A 6 -6.93 -3.32 6.50
N TRP A 7 -5.91 -2.96 5.75
CA TRP A 7 -4.55 -2.95 6.24
C TRP A 7 -3.82 -1.64 5.96
N HIS A 8 -2.88 -1.31 6.84
CA HIS A 8 -2.09 -0.07 6.81
C HIS A 8 -2.88 1.20 6.46
N PRO A 9 -4.00 1.50 7.14
CA PRO A 9 -4.67 2.77 6.93
C PRO A 9 -3.75 3.91 7.42
N ALA A 10 -3.39 4.80 6.51
CA ALA A 10 -2.52 5.94 6.80
C ALA A 10 -3.06 7.20 6.11
N VAL A 11 -2.87 8.35 6.73
CA VAL A 11 -3.45 9.63 6.31
C VAL A 11 -2.34 10.60 5.93
N SER A 12 -2.55 11.39 4.87
CA SER A 12 -1.63 12.48 4.50
C SER A 12 -1.46 13.50 5.62
N ALA A 13 -0.35 14.24 5.60
CA ALA A 13 -0.04 15.22 6.63
C ALA A 13 -1.11 16.32 6.81
N ASP A 14 -1.88 16.64 5.76
CA ASP A 14 -2.98 17.60 5.77
C ASP A 14 -4.35 16.99 6.12
N GLY A 15 -4.43 15.69 6.37
CA GLY A 15 -5.65 14.98 6.71
C GLY A 15 -6.60 14.74 5.52
N LYS A 16 -6.21 15.05 4.29
CA LYS A 16 -7.14 15.05 3.14
C LYS A 16 -7.08 13.82 2.25
N VAL A 17 -6.09 12.96 2.45
CA VAL A 17 -5.94 11.71 1.70
C VAL A 17 -5.78 10.58 2.70
N LEU A 18 -6.65 9.60 2.63
CA LEU A 18 -6.46 8.29 3.23
C LEU A 18 -5.87 7.36 2.16
N ASP A 19 -4.85 6.62 2.52
CA ASP A 19 -4.27 5.53 1.76
C ASP A 19 -4.34 4.26 2.59
N LEU A 20 -4.88 3.19 2.03
CA LEU A 20 -4.93 1.90 2.70
C LEU A 20 -4.77 0.76 1.72
N ILE A 21 -4.32 -0.37 2.24
CA ILE A 21 -4.13 -1.60 1.52
C ILE A 21 -5.29 -2.54 1.84
N LEU A 22 -5.97 -3.01 0.81
CA LEU A 22 -6.94 -4.09 0.91
C LEU A 22 -6.23 -5.37 0.48
N THR A 23 -6.10 -6.32 1.40
CA THR A 23 -5.44 -7.59 1.13
C THR A 23 -6.44 -8.72 0.96
N ARG A 24 -5.93 -9.87 0.48
CA ARG A 24 -6.72 -11.10 0.34
C ARG A 24 -7.12 -11.59 1.73
N GLY A 25 -8.41 -11.59 2.03
CA GLY A 25 -9.00 -12.67 2.84
C GLY A 25 -9.18 -13.87 1.91
N ASP A 26 -10.31 -13.96 1.21
CA ASP A 26 -10.64 -15.11 0.32
C ASP A 26 -10.96 -14.72 -1.14
N SER A 27 -10.63 -13.51 -1.60
CA SER A 27 -10.94 -13.06 -2.97
C SER A 27 -9.85 -12.21 -3.59
N ASP A 28 -9.63 -12.43 -4.88
CA ASP A 28 -8.76 -11.66 -5.76
C ASP A 28 -9.49 -10.59 -6.58
N GLN A 29 -10.78 -10.42 -6.37
CA GLN A 29 -11.62 -9.56 -7.19
C GLN A 29 -12.07 -8.32 -6.43
N ILE A 30 -11.39 -7.19 -6.70
CA ILE A 30 -11.91 -5.86 -6.39
C ILE A 30 -11.74 -5.05 -7.66
N GLY A 31 -12.81 -4.87 -8.43
CA GLY A 31 -12.66 -4.08 -9.65
C GLY A 31 -13.55 -2.85 -9.61
N GLY A 32 -12.89 -1.71 -9.81
CA GLY A 32 -13.52 -0.40 -9.91
C GLY A 32 -14.03 0.16 -8.59
N GLY A 33 -14.50 -0.67 -7.63
CA GLY A 33 -15.22 -0.26 -6.43
C GLY A 33 -16.58 0.36 -6.74
N ALA A 34 -17.39 0.62 -5.71
CA ALA A 34 -18.59 1.44 -5.78
C ALA A 34 -18.64 2.36 -4.56
N ASP A 35 -19.36 3.49 -4.63
CA ASP A 35 -19.46 4.44 -3.51
C ASP A 35 -19.93 3.77 -2.23
N ARG A 36 -20.85 2.80 -2.32
CA ARG A 36 -21.33 2.00 -1.19
C ARG A 36 -20.20 1.16 -0.57
N PHE A 37 -19.38 0.52 -1.39
CA PHE A 37 -18.23 -0.26 -0.92
C PHE A 37 -17.23 0.66 -0.21
N VAL A 38 -16.88 1.80 -0.81
CA VAL A 38 -15.97 2.78 -0.20
C VAL A 38 -16.53 3.29 1.12
N GLY A 39 -17.82 3.63 1.17
CA GLY A 39 -18.49 4.00 2.43
C GLY A 39 -18.38 2.92 3.50
N SER A 40 -18.55 1.64 3.12
CA SER A 40 -18.43 0.50 4.04
C SER A 40 -17.01 0.33 4.58
N VAL A 41 -15.99 0.57 3.74
CA VAL A 41 -14.59 0.57 4.18
C VAL A 41 -14.31 1.72 5.14
N LEU A 42 -14.80 2.93 4.84
CA LEU A 42 -14.64 4.09 5.71
C LEU A 42 -15.32 3.89 7.06
N ASP A 43 -16.55 3.36 7.08
CA ASP A 43 -17.29 3.04 8.30
C ASP A 43 -16.54 1.99 9.14
N ALA A 44 -15.97 0.97 8.50
CA ALA A 44 -15.22 -0.09 9.19
C ALA A 44 -13.93 0.42 9.89
N ILE A 45 -13.38 1.54 9.43
CA ILE A 45 -12.22 2.22 10.05
C ILE A 45 -12.61 3.47 10.85
N ASP A 46 -13.90 3.61 11.20
CA ASP A 46 -14.48 4.73 11.96
C ASP A 46 -14.35 6.14 11.31
N ILE A 47 -14.23 6.21 9.98
CA ILE A 47 -14.26 7.49 9.26
C ILE A 47 -15.68 7.78 8.77
N SER A 48 -16.33 8.76 9.39
CA SER A 48 -17.66 9.24 8.99
C SER A 48 -17.64 10.33 7.91
N THR A 49 -16.47 10.89 7.60
CA THR A 49 -16.32 11.92 6.56
C THR A 49 -16.53 11.30 5.18
N PRO A 50 -17.47 11.81 4.37
CA PRO A 50 -17.73 11.24 3.06
C PRO A 50 -16.56 11.43 2.09
N ALA A 51 -16.28 10.41 1.29
CA ALA A 51 -15.32 10.48 0.20
C ALA A 51 -15.73 11.55 -0.83
N ASN A 52 -14.81 12.40 -1.25
CA ASN A 52 -14.98 13.31 -2.38
C ASN A 52 -14.58 12.66 -3.70
N LYS A 53 -13.50 11.89 -3.67
CA LYS A 53 -12.97 11.12 -4.80
C LYS A 53 -12.21 9.94 -4.25
N TRP A 54 -12.22 8.81 -4.96
CA TRP A 54 -11.47 7.64 -4.55
C TRP A 54 -10.96 6.86 -5.76
N SER A 55 -10.01 5.98 -5.53
CA SER A 55 -9.54 5.02 -6.53
C SER A 55 -9.07 3.74 -5.86
N ILE A 56 -9.30 2.60 -6.50
CA ILE A 56 -8.78 1.29 -6.09
C ILE A 56 -7.96 0.75 -7.26
N LYS A 57 -6.72 0.36 -7.00
CA LYS A 57 -5.79 -0.10 -8.04
C LYS A 57 -5.00 -1.33 -7.61
N PRO A 58 -4.68 -2.23 -8.56
CA PRO A 58 -3.87 -3.40 -8.30
C PRO A 58 -2.39 -3.00 -8.11
N TYR A 59 -1.75 -3.54 -7.07
CA TYR A 59 -0.32 -3.39 -6.82
C TYR A 59 0.32 -4.72 -6.38
N ARG A 60 1.63 -4.78 -6.54
CA ARG A 60 2.52 -5.74 -5.88
C ARG A 60 3.17 -5.04 -4.69
N CYS A 61 3.11 -5.61 -3.49
CA CYS A 61 3.57 -4.95 -2.27
C CYS A 61 4.43 -5.85 -1.39
N ASN A 62 5.48 -5.30 -0.79
CA ASN A 62 6.38 -6.02 0.12
C ASN A 62 5.88 -6.19 1.53
N PHE A 63 4.82 -5.47 1.88
CA PHE A 63 4.37 -5.48 3.25
C PHE A 63 3.54 -6.71 3.59
N TYR A 64 3.01 -7.43 2.60
CA TYR A 64 2.13 -8.59 2.78
C TYR A 64 2.88 -9.91 2.98
N SER A 65 2.78 -10.49 4.19
CA SER A 65 2.95 -11.93 4.43
C SER A 65 2.43 -12.31 5.83
N GLU A 66 1.42 -13.18 5.89
CA GLU A 66 1.01 -13.90 7.12
C GLU A 66 1.94 -15.10 7.41
N TYR A 67 2.93 -15.34 6.55
CA TYR A 67 3.64 -16.61 6.45
C TYR A 67 5.15 -16.47 6.58
N TRP A 68 5.64 -15.53 7.42
CA TRP A 68 7.08 -15.45 7.73
C TRP A 68 7.64 -16.81 8.22
N MET A 69 6.81 -17.60 8.91
CA MET A 69 7.19 -18.89 9.51
C MET A 69 6.83 -20.13 8.69
N GLU A 70 6.14 -20.02 7.55
CA GLU A 70 5.86 -21.19 6.70
C GLU A 70 6.95 -21.36 5.63
N GLU A 71 7.43 -22.59 5.43
CA GLU A 71 8.36 -22.93 4.35
C GLU A 71 7.67 -22.69 2.99
N GLY A 72 7.94 -21.54 2.37
CA GLY A 72 7.27 -21.15 1.13
C GLY A 72 7.46 -19.69 0.75
N TRP A 73 8.64 -19.13 1.07
CA TRP A 73 9.05 -17.79 0.65
C TRP A 73 9.11 -17.67 -0.87
N ASP A 74 7.99 -17.31 -1.51
CA ASP A 74 7.94 -17.09 -2.96
C ASP A 74 7.52 -15.66 -3.36
N SER A 75 7.17 -14.76 -2.44
CA SER A 75 6.74 -13.42 -2.85
C SER A 75 6.86 -12.36 -1.74
N LYS A 76 8.00 -11.66 -1.68
CA LYS A 76 8.11 -10.32 -1.05
C LYS A 76 7.33 -9.25 -1.82
N TRP A 77 6.45 -9.62 -2.75
CA TRP A 77 5.79 -8.70 -3.67
C TRP A 77 4.42 -9.28 -3.99
N ASP A 78 3.62 -9.50 -2.96
CA ASP A 78 2.33 -10.12 -3.13
C ASP A 78 1.30 -9.16 -3.67
N PHE A 79 0.24 -9.71 -4.24
CA PHE A 79 -0.80 -8.89 -4.80
C PHE A 79 -1.65 -8.23 -3.69
N VAL A 80 -1.86 -6.92 -3.82
CA VAL A 80 -2.77 -6.16 -2.97
C VAL A 80 -3.56 -5.14 -3.80
N TRP A 81 -4.67 -4.65 -3.23
CA TRP A 81 -5.39 -3.51 -3.79
C TRP A 81 -5.08 -2.26 -2.96
N ARG A 82 -4.47 -1.25 -3.58
CA ARG A 82 -4.28 0.06 -2.94
C ARG A 82 -5.54 0.90 -3.13
N MET A 83 -6.17 1.31 -2.04
CA MET A 83 -7.28 2.26 -2.07
C MET A 83 -6.80 3.63 -1.59
N SER A 84 -7.04 4.65 -2.40
CA SER A 84 -6.80 6.06 -2.04
C SER A 84 -8.13 6.80 -2.02
N VAL A 85 -8.41 7.52 -0.93
CA VAL A 85 -9.65 8.29 -0.72
C VAL A 85 -9.28 9.73 -0.41
N HIS A 86 -9.82 10.66 -1.19
CA HIS A 86 -9.68 12.09 -0.99
C HIS A 86 -10.92 12.66 -0.32
N PHE A 87 -10.70 13.54 0.67
CA PHE A 87 -11.76 14.23 1.39
C PHE A 87 -11.73 15.74 1.11
N LYS A 88 -12.88 16.40 1.24
CA LYS A 88 -12.94 17.88 1.24
C LYS A 88 -12.46 18.45 2.57
N GLU A 89 -12.85 17.80 3.65
CA GLU A 89 -12.52 18.15 5.03
C GLU A 89 -11.47 17.18 5.56
N SER A 90 -10.60 17.64 6.46
CA SER A 90 -9.56 16.79 7.04
C SER A 90 -10.16 15.70 7.94
N VAL A 91 -9.70 14.47 7.78
CA VAL A 91 -9.95 13.39 8.74
C VAL A 91 -8.88 13.38 9.82
N ALA A 92 -9.21 12.87 11.01
CA ALA A 92 -8.28 12.78 12.12
C ALA A 92 -7.14 11.81 11.80
N VAL A 93 -5.95 12.15 12.30
CA VAL A 93 -4.76 11.29 12.22
C VAL A 93 -4.63 10.55 13.54
N GLU A 94 -5.29 9.41 13.63
CA GLU A 94 -5.28 8.50 14.78
C GLU A 94 -5.06 7.08 14.25
N PRO A 95 -4.56 6.13 15.07
CA PRO A 95 -4.51 4.74 14.66
C PRO A 95 -5.91 4.28 14.24
N LEU A 96 -6.09 4.14 12.92
CA LEU A 96 -7.36 3.72 12.35
C LEU A 96 -7.52 2.22 12.59
N LYS A 97 -8.77 1.79 12.79
CA LYS A 97 -9.05 0.38 13.04
C LYS A 97 -8.58 -0.48 11.86
N LEU A 98 -7.93 -1.59 12.19
CA LEU A 98 -7.81 -2.72 11.28
C LEU A 98 -9.10 -3.53 11.35
N GLY A 99 -9.46 -4.23 10.28
CA GLY A 99 -10.70 -4.97 10.26
C GLY A 99 -10.96 -5.67 8.95
N TYR A 100 -12.16 -6.23 8.83
CA TYR A 100 -12.59 -6.96 7.65
C TYR A 100 -13.82 -6.31 7.04
N VAL A 101 -13.89 -6.30 5.71
CA VAL A 101 -15.10 -5.92 4.97
C VAL A 101 -15.54 -7.11 4.12
N GLY A 102 -16.81 -7.47 4.23
CA GLY A 102 -17.41 -8.54 3.43
C GLY A 102 -17.49 -8.17 1.95
N LEU A 103 -17.26 -9.14 1.07
CA LEU A 103 -17.39 -8.92 -0.37
C LEU A 103 -18.83 -8.68 -0.83
N ASP A 104 -19.82 -9.08 -0.03
CA ASP A 104 -21.24 -8.75 -0.25
C ASP A 104 -21.52 -7.25 -0.24
N MET A 105 -20.57 -6.44 0.24
CA MET A 105 -20.60 -4.98 0.16
C MET A 105 -20.07 -4.43 -1.17
N ILE A 106 -19.39 -5.24 -1.98
CA ILE A 106 -19.03 -4.93 -3.36
C ILE A 106 -20.29 -5.19 -4.20
N ASP A 107 -21.00 -4.12 -4.55
CA ASP A 107 -22.25 -4.16 -5.32
C ASP A 107 -22.12 -4.96 -6.63
N ASP A 108 -23.22 -5.54 -7.10
CA ASP A 108 -23.33 -6.38 -8.31
C ASP A 108 -22.91 -5.63 -9.60
N TYR A 109 -22.83 -4.29 -9.53
CA TYR A 109 -22.42 -3.40 -10.62
C TYR A 109 -20.93 -3.04 -10.61
N SER A 110 -20.17 -3.44 -9.59
CA SER A 110 -18.73 -3.24 -9.55
C SER A 110 -18.09 -4.20 -10.57
N PRO A 111 -17.37 -3.72 -11.60
CA PRO A 111 -16.76 -4.61 -12.57
C PRO A 111 -15.68 -5.42 -11.88
N LEU A 112 -15.96 -6.66 -11.46
CA LEU A 112 -14.96 -7.50 -10.80
C LEU A 112 -13.75 -7.68 -11.71
N VAL A 113 -12.56 -7.30 -11.22
CA VAL A 113 -11.30 -7.48 -11.92
C VAL A 113 -10.45 -8.42 -11.10
N GLU A 114 -10.04 -9.52 -11.71
CA GLU A 114 -9.08 -10.43 -11.11
C GLU A 114 -7.70 -9.79 -11.08
N SER A 115 -7.16 -9.72 -9.88
CA SER A 115 -5.86 -9.17 -9.55
C SER A 115 -4.74 -9.56 -10.51
N TYR A 116 -4.67 -10.83 -10.90
CA TYR A 116 -3.57 -11.43 -11.66
C TYR A 116 -3.66 -11.25 -13.18
N LYS A 117 -4.74 -10.65 -13.70
CA LYS A 117 -4.93 -10.44 -15.15
C LYS A 117 -4.47 -9.07 -15.65
N VAL A 118 -3.91 -8.22 -14.78
CA VAL A 118 -3.63 -6.80 -15.08
C VAL A 118 -2.12 -6.52 -15.13
N GLU A 119 -1.40 -7.20 -16.03
CA GLU A 119 0.01 -6.87 -16.29
C GLU A 119 0.14 -5.63 -17.21
N PRO A 120 1.17 -4.79 -17.01
CA PRO A 120 2.19 -4.84 -15.95
C PRO A 120 1.68 -4.30 -14.59
N PHE A 121 2.10 -4.93 -13.49
CA PHE A 121 1.71 -4.53 -12.14
C PHE A 121 2.58 -3.41 -11.61
N ALA A 122 1.98 -2.40 -11.00
CA ALA A 122 2.73 -1.39 -10.24
C ALA A 122 3.27 -2.00 -8.94
N CYS A 123 4.49 -1.65 -8.56
CA CYS A 123 5.15 -2.11 -7.33
C CYS A 123 5.14 -0.99 -6.28
N LEU A 124 4.63 -1.32 -5.10
CA LEU A 124 4.49 -0.42 -3.96
C LEU A 124 5.40 -0.91 -2.83
N ALA A 125 6.54 -0.26 -2.67
CA ALA A 125 7.39 -0.44 -1.50
C ALA A 125 6.79 0.31 -0.31
N VAL A 126 6.72 -0.36 0.84
CA VAL A 126 6.14 0.15 2.08
C VAL A 126 7.09 -0.08 3.24
N ALA A 127 7.17 0.90 4.13
CA ALA A 127 7.87 0.79 5.39
C ALA A 127 7.28 1.71 6.46
N THR A 128 7.21 1.22 7.70
CA THR A 128 6.75 1.99 8.87
C THR A 128 7.92 2.51 9.69
N PHE A 129 7.82 3.72 10.20
CA PHE A 129 8.84 4.42 10.97
C PHE A 129 8.22 5.03 12.24
N SER A 130 9.00 5.05 13.33
CA SER A 130 8.64 5.72 14.58
C SER A 130 8.98 7.22 14.60
N SER A 131 9.44 7.78 13.46
CA SER A 131 9.86 9.18 13.34
C SER A 131 9.63 9.72 11.94
N GLU A 132 8.94 10.87 11.86
CA GLU A 132 8.69 11.57 10.60
C GLU A 132 10.00 11.94 9.89
N ASN A 133 11.02 12.35 10.65
CA ASN A 133 12.32 12.73 10.11
C ASN A 133 13.04 11.53 9.49
N GLN A 134 12.93 10.35 10.10
CA GLN A 134 13.51 9.12 9.52
C GLN A 134 12.76 8.73 8.25
N ALA A 135 11.42 8.75 8.27
CA ALA A 135 10.61 8.49 7.09
C ALA A 135 10.94 9.45 5.94
N GLN A 136 10.99 10.76 6.20
CA GLN A 136 11.35 11.76 5.20
C GLN A 136 12.77 11.58 4.66
N SER A 137 13.74 11.26 5.53
CA SER A 137 15.12 10.99 5.12
C SER A 137 15.22 9.77 4.21
N ALA A 138 14.56 8.67 4.59
CA ALA A 138 14.51 7.45 3.78
C ALA A 138 13.81 7.68 2.42
N ALA A 139 12.68 8.41 2.40
CA ALA A 139 11.97 8.77 1.18
C ALA A 139 12.83 9.59 0.22
N ARG A 140 13.60 10.56 0.73
CA ARG A 140 14.57 11.33 -0.07
C ARG A 140 15.70 10.45 -0.59
N LYS A 141 16.22 9.56 0.26
CA LYS A 141 17.29 8.64 -0.13
C LYS A 141 16.85 7.73 -1.29
N ILE A 142 15.63 7.19 -1.27
CA ILE A 142 15.07 6.42 -2.39
C ILE A 142 15.02 7.22 -3.69
N ALA A 143 14.74 8.52 -3.61
CA ALA A 143 14.65 9.37 -4.80
C ALA A 143 16.04 9.77 -5.36
N GLU A 144 17.04 9.94 -4.48
CA GLU A 144 18.30 10.63 -4.78
C GLU A 144 19.55 9.74 -4.76
N ASP A 145 19.47 8.53 -4.19
CA ASP A 145 20.63 7.65 -4.06
C ASP A 145 21.20 7.25 -5.42
N ARG A 146 22.49 7.48 -5.60
CA ARG A 146 23.16 7.31 -6.89
C ARG A 146 23.16 5.86 -7.36
N GLU A 147 23.44 4.92 -6.47
CA GLU A 147 23.48 3.50 -6.81
C GLU A 147 22.08 3.02 -7.20
N LEU A 148 21.06 3.45 -6.45
CA LEU A 148 19.67 3.14 -6.76
C LEU A 148 19.23 3.74 -8.10
N VAL A 149 19.67 4.95 -8.43
CA VAL A 149 19.42 5.60 -9.72
C VAL A 149 20.06 4.80 -10.87
N GLU A 150 21.29 4.34 -10.73
CA GLU A 150 21.99 3.53 -11.74
C GLU A 150 21.25 2.20 -11.99
N VAL A 151 20.86 1.50 -10.93
CA VAL A 151 20.10 0.24 -11.00
C VAL A 151 18.71 0.47 -11.62
N ARG A 152 18.00 1.53 -11.23
CA ARG A 152 16.71 1.95 -11.79
C ARG A 152 16.79 2.18 -13.31
N HIS A 153 17.83 2.86 -13.77
CA HIS A 153 18.04 3.11 -15.20
C HIS A 153 18.31 1.82 -15.97
N ALA A 154 19.04 0.86 -15.40
CA ALA A 154 19.29 -0.44 -16.02
C ALA A 154 18.00 -1.24 -16.26
N VAL A 155 17.03 -1.16 -15.34
CA VAL A 155 15.72 -1.80 -15.47
C VAL A 155 14.66 -0.92 -16.14
N LYS A 156 15.03 0.29 -16.60
CA LYS A 156 14.14 1.27 -17.25
C LYS A 156 12.92 1.65 -16.39
N ALA A 157 13.06 1.66 -15.07
CA ALA A 157 12.01 2.11 -14.15
C ALA A 157 11.88 3.65 -14.14
N PRO A 158 10.67 4.19 -13.92
CA PRO A 158 10.48 5.61 -13.67
C PRO A 158 11.11 6.01 -12.33
N ALA A 159 11.25 7.32 -12.09
CA ALA A 159 11.60 7.79 -10.76
C ALA A 159 10.55 7.37 -9.73
N PRO A 160 10.95 6.88 -8.54
CA PRO A 160 10.01 6.55 -7.48
C PRO A 160 9.14 7.75 -7.12
N VAL A 161 7.85 7.50 -6.94
CA VAL A 161 6.93 8.47 -6.33
C VAL A 161 6.77 8.06 -4.88
N THR A 162 7.30 8.87 -3.96
CA THR A 162 7.29 8.60 -2.53
C THR A 162 6.34 9.54 -1.80
N GLU A 163 5.55 8.97 -0.89
CA GLU A 163 4.65 9.70 -0.01
C GLU A 163 4.95 9.29 1.43
N VAL A 164 5.08 10.28 2.33
CA VAL A 164 5.16 10.03 3.77
C VAL A 164 3.79 10.28 4.35
N LEU A 165 3.17 9.23 4.87
CA LEU A 165 1.85 9.21 5.47
C LEU A 165 1.97 9.06 6.99
N ARG A 166 0.89 9.38 7.69
CA ARG A 166 0.79 9.29 9.14
C ARG A 166 -0.20 8.21 9.51
N ILE A 167 0.25 7.22 10.27
CA ILE A 167 -0.60 6.21 10.90
C ILE A 167 -1.14 6.77 12.22
N SER A 168 -0.28 7.48 12.96
CA SER A 168 -0.63 8.10 14.24
C SER A 168 0.24 9.34 14.47
N GLY A 169 0.09 9.99 15.64
CA GLY A 169 0.98 11.08 16.04
C GLY A 169 2.45 10.65 16.28
N LYS A 170 2.75 9.35 16.25
CA LYS A 170 4.10 8.79 16.53
C LYS A 170 4.59 7.85 15.44
N GLU A 171 3.73 7.43 14.53
CA GLU A 171 4.04 6.45 13.51
C GLU A 171 3.74 6.97 12.12
N PHE A 172 4.68 6.74 11.23
CA PHE A 172 4.72 7.26 9.88
C PHE A 172 4.99 6.12 8.92
N GLU A 173 4.48 6.23 7.72
CA GLU A 173 4.63 5.20 6.71
C GLU A 173 5.12 5.82 5.41
N ILE A 174 6.02 5.13 4.73
CA ILE A 174 6.38 5.47 3.35
C ILE A 174 5.55 4.61 2.42
N ARG A 175 4.90 5.24 1.44
CA ARG A 175 4.39 4.60 0.22
C ARG A 175 5.27 5.00 -0.94
N ALA A 176 5.99 4.05 -1.51
CA ALA A 176 6.90 4.29 -2.62
C ALA A 176 6.46 3.49 -3.85
N GLU A 177 5.87 4.16 -4.85
CA GLU A 177 5.61 3.55 -6.15
C GLU A 177 6.91 3.57 -6.97
N ILE A 178 7.50 2.39 -7.17
CA ILE A 178 8.84 2.25 -7.74
C ILE A 178 8.85 1.86 -9.23
N GLY A 179 7.67 1.72 -9.83
CA GLY A 179 7.52 1.38 -11.23
C GLY A 179 6.57 0.23 -11.44
N LYS A 180 6.56 -0.32 -12.66
CA LYS A 180 5.68 -1.40 -13.07
C LYS A 180 6.38 -2.39 -13.98
N GLY A 181 6.04 -3.66 -13.86
CA GLY A 181 6.62 -4.70 -14.71
C GLY A 181 5.96 -6.07 -14.56
N ASP A 182 6.60 -7.06 -15.18
CA ASP A 182 6.27 -8.47 -15.01
C ASP A 182 6.99 -9.05 -13.78
N ARG A 183 6.93 -10.38 -13.64
CA ARG A 183 7.63 -11.11 -12.58
C ARG A 183 9.12 -10.80 -12.44
N ARG A 184 9.83 -10.60 -13.56
CA ARG A 184 11.27 -10.31 -13.54
C ARG A 184 11.57 -8.94 -12.96
N PHE A 185 10.63 -8.01 -13.06
CA PHE A 185 10.79 -6.69 -12.46
C PHE A 185 10.72 -6.79 -10.93
N PHE A 186 9.66 -7.38 -10.39
CA PHE A 186 9.44 -7.40 -8.94
C PHE A 186 10.32 -8.41 -8.19
N GLU A 187 10.77 -9.48 -8.83
CA GLU A 187 11.81 -10.38 -8.30
C GLU A 187 13.24 -9.91 -8.63
N GLY A 188 13.38 -8.70 -9.18
CA GLY A 188 14.66 -8.15 -9.60
C GLY A 188 15.42 -7.45 -8.46
N ALA A 189 16.69 -7.16 -8.72
CA ALA A 189 17.57 -6.48 -7.76
C ALA A 189 17.09 -5.05 -7.39
N TYR A 190 16.36 -4.38 -8.28
CA TYR A 190 15.94 -3.00 -8.05
C TYR A 190 14.91 -2.87 -6.90
N PRO A 191 13.76 -3.57 -6.93
CA PRO A 191 12.83 -3.55 -5.79
C PRO A 191 13.44 -4.03 -4.48
N ASP A 192 14.26 -5.08 -4.50
CA ASP A 192 14.96 -5.57 -3.30
C ASP A 192 15.90 -4.51 -2.70
N MET A 193 16.61 -3.77 -3.56
CA MET A 193 17.47 -2.67 -3.11
C MET A 193 16.67 -1.54 -2.47
N VAL A 194 15.49 -1.20 -3.00
CA VAL A 194 14.60 -0.21 -2.37
C VAL A 194 14.18 -0.65 -0.98
N VAL A 195 13.74 -1.91 -0.83
CA VAL A 195 13.32 -2.48 0.46
C VAL A 195 14.49 -2.47 1.45
N ALA A 196 15.68 -2.93 1.05
CA ALA A 196 16.87 -2.90 1.90
C ALA A 196 17.27 -1.47 2.31
N MET A 197 17.07 -0.47 1.44
CA MET A 197 17.32 0.92 1.79
C MET A 197 16.31 1.47 2.81
N LEU A 198 15.05 1.04 2.75
CA LEU A 198 14.03 1.38 3.75
C LEU A 198 14.39 0.78 5.11
N GLU A 199 14.75 -0.50 5.15
CA GLU A 199 15.22 -1.19 6.36
C GLU A 199 16.44 -0.52 6.97
N ALA A 200 17.46 -0.23 6.15
CA ALA A 200 18.67 0.47 6.59
C ALA A 200 18.39 1.89 7.10
N GLY A 201 17.29 2.51 6.66
CA GLY A 201 16.77 3.78 7.17
C GLY A 201 16.07 3.68 8.54
N GLY A 202 15.91 2.47 9.08
CA GLY A 202 15.18 2.18 10.31
C GLY A 202 13.69 1.92 10.09
N GLY A 203 13.26 1.67 8.84
CA GLY A 203 11.90 1.31 8.53
C GLY A 203 11.63 -0.17 8.80
N ASN A 204 10.51 -0.48 9.43
CA ASN A 204 10.00 -1.84 9.44
C ASN A 204 9.31 -2.10 8.10
N VAL A 205 9.82 -3.03 7.30
CA VAL A 205 9.29 -3.41 5.97
C VAL A 205 8.46 -4.70 6.00
N HIS A 206 8.33 -5.30 7.18
CA HIS A 206 7.58 -6.51 7.42
C HIS A 206 6.37 -6.21 8.30
N ALA A 207 5.34 -7.03 8.17
CA ALA A 207 4.24 -7.03 9.12
C ALA A 207 4.78 -7.29 10.54
N ALA A 208 4.51 -6.38 11.47
CA ALA A 208 4.59 -6.70 12.89
C ALA A 208 3.26 -7.34 13.28
N GLU A 209 3.29 -8.57 13.77
CA GLU A 209 2.24 -9.03 14.68
C GLU A 209 2.37 -8.21 15.98
N GLU A 210 1.33 -7.48 16.35
CA GLU A 210 1.02 -7.19 17.76
C GLU A 210 -0.18 -8.03 18.20
#